data_AF-J9EFV4-F1
#
_entry.id   AF-J9EFV4-F1
#
_cell.length_a   1.000
_cell.length_b   1.000
_cell.length_c   1.000
_cell.angle_alpha   90.00
_cell.angle_beta   90.00
_cell.angle_gamma   90.00
#
_symmetry.space_group_name_H-M   'P 1'
#
loop_
_entity.id
_entity.type
_entity.pdbx_description
1 polymer ?
#
loop_
_entity_poly.entity_id
_entity_poly.type
_entity_poly.pdbx_seq_one_letter_code
_entity_poly.pdbx_strand_id
1 'polypeptide(L)'
;LIVNLANNEDQQEGQCLKYWPESGSQIYGSFEIHLVSEHIWSEDYLVRSFYLKNLKTNETRTVTQFHFLTWPKNGVPPSAKALLDFR
;
A
#
# COMPACT_ATOMS: atom_id res chain seq x y z
N LEU A 1 -1.53 10.06 -1.84
CA LEU A 1 -0.68 9.06 -2.52
C LEU A 1 0.24 8.43 -1.49
N ILE A 2 0.40 7.12 -1.50
CA ILE A 2 1.41 6.40 -0.72
C ILE A 2 2.18 5.49 -1.67
N VAL A 3 3.51 5.43 -1.52
CA VAL A 3 4.36 4.47 -2.23
C VAL A 3 5.00 3.58 -1.18
N ASN A 4 4.71 2.28 -1.22
CA ASN A 4 5.32 1.27 -0.37
C ASN A 4 6.29 0.45 -1.21
N LEU A 5 7.56 0.41 -0.81
CA LEU A 5 8.62 -0.36 -1.46
C LEU A 5 9.05 -1.57 -0.63
N ALA A 6 8.43 -1.78 0.53
CA ALA A 6 8.73 -2.93 1.38
C ALA A 6 8.28 -4.21 0.69
N ASN A 7 9.21 -5.14 0.52
CA ASN A 7 8.94 -6.44 -0.09
C ASN A 7 8.31 -7.41 0.94
N ASN A 8 8.04 -8.64 0.51
CA ASN A 8 7.46 -9.65 1.38
C ASN A 8 8.38 -10.06 2.54
N GLU A 9 9.70 -10.03 2.35
CA GLU A 9 10.68 -10.35 3.40
C GLU A 9 10.66 -9.27 4.49
N ASP A 10 10.61 -7.99 4.10
CA ASP A 10 10.50 -6.86 5.02
C ASP A 10 9.23 -6.97 5.90
N GLN A 11 8.14 -7.47 5.35
CA GLN A 11 6.91 -7.71 6.10
C GLN A 11 7.03 -8.91 7.06
N GLN A 12 7.66 -10.00 6.63
CA GLN A 12 7.87 -11.20 7.46
C GLN A 12 8.84 -10.94 8.61
N GLU A 13 9.87 -10.11 8.38
CA GLU A 13 10.85 -9.70 9.38
C GLU A 13 10.33 -8.58 10.31
N GLY A 14 9.12 -8.05 10.05
CA GLY A 14 8.52 -6.98 10.85
C GLY A 14 9.14 -5.60 10.62
N GLN A 15 9.92 -5.41 9.56
CA GLN A 15 10.45 -4.10 9.13
C GLN A 15 9.33 -3.19 8.59
N CYS A 16 8.30 -3.78 8.00
CA CYS A 16 7.10 -3.08 7.57
C CYS A 16 5.84 -3.71 8.17
N LEU A 17 5.21 -3.00 9.10
CA LEU A 17 3.91 -3.39 9.65
C LEU A 17 2.80 -3.09 8.65
N LYS A 18 1.79 -3.95 8.64
CA LYS A 18 0.57 -3.72 7.85
C LYS A 18 -0.27 -2.62 8.51
N TYR A 19 -0.31 -1.45 7.87
CA TYR A 19 -1.03 -0.27 8.35
C TYR A 19 -2.37 -0.01 7.62
N TRP A 20 -2.83 -0.99 6.84
CA TRP A 20 -4.06 -0.93 6.06
C TRP A 20 -4.94 -2.16 6.33
N PRO A 21 -6.27 -2.03 6.19
CA PRO A 21 -7.18 -3.18 6.32
C PRO A 21 -7.02 -4.16 5.15
N GLU A 22 -7.15 -5.46 5.42
CA GLU A 22 -7.17 -6.50 4.37
C GLU A 22 -8.53 -6.64 3.69
N SER A 23 -9.61 -6.33 4.40
CA SER A 23 -10.96 -6.28 3.85
C SER A 23 -11.83 -5.33 4.68
N GLY A 24 -12.86 -4.75 4.06
CA GLY A 24 -13.77 -3.83 4.72
C GLY A 24 -13.08 -2.60 5.28
N SER A 25 -13.28 -2.33 6.58
CA SER A 25 -12.78 -1.14 7.26
C SER A 25 -12.04 -1.44 8.55
N GLN A 26 -11.10 -0.57 8.89
CA GLN A 26 -10.39 -0.61 10.17
C GLN A 26 -10.13 0.80 10.69
N ILE A 27 -10.21 0.95 12.02
CA ILE A 27 -10.02 2.22 12.70
C ILE A 27 -8.59 2.31 13.24
N TYR A 28 -7.90 3.39 12.87
CA TYR A 28 -6.58 3.76 13.34
C TYR A 28 -6.66 5.14 14.01
N GLY A 29 -6.77 5.14 15.34
CA GLY A 29 -6.98 6.38 16.11
C GLY A 29 -8.28 7.07 15.71
N SER A 30 -8.17 8.26 15.09
CA SER A 30 -9.34 9.07 14.66
C SER A 30 -9.72 8.84 13.19
N PHE A 31 -9.07 7.91 12.49
CA PHE A 31 -9.32 7.65 11.07
C PHE A 31 -9.91 6.26 10.88
N GLU A 32 -11.04 6.21 10.20
CA GLU A 32 -11.55 4.96 9.64
C GLU A 32 -11.03 4.83 8.21
N ILE A 33 -10.36 3.72 7.92
CA ILE A 33 -9.79 3.40 6.61
C ILE A 33 -10.60 2.25 6.03
N HIS A 34 -11.17 2.45 4.85
CA HIS A 34 -11.87 1.42 4.09
C HIS A 34 -11.03 1.02 2.87
N LEU A 35 -10.81 -0.27 2.66
CA LEU A 35 -10.25 -0.78 1.42
C LEU A 35 -11.35 -0.80 0.36
N VAL A 36 -11.23 0.08 -0.64
CA VAL A 36 -12.19 0.19 -1.75
C VAL A 36 -11.86 -0.81 -2.85
N SER A 37 -10.58 -0.94 -3.19
CA SER A 37 -10.11 -1.89 -4.18
C SER A 37 -8.66 -2.27 -3.95
N GLU A 38 -8.32 -3.48 -4.34
CA GLU A 38 -6.96 -3.97 -4.50
C GLU A 38 -6.84 -4.55 -5.92
N HIS A 39 -5.84 -4.08 -6.66
CA HIS A 39 -5.59 -4.51 -8.03
C HIS A 39 -4.15 -5.01 -8.16
N ILE A 40 -4.01 -6.30 -8.45
CA ILE A 40 -2.72 -6.93 -8.70
C ILE A 40 -2.39 -6.75 -10.18
N TRP A 41 -1.39 -5.93 -10.49
CA TRP A 41 -1.01 -5.62 -11.88
C TRP A 41 0.00 -6.63 -12.44
N SER A 42 0.95 -7.03 -11.60
CA SER A 42 1.93 -8.08 -11.91
C SER A 42 2.45 -8.70 -10.61
N GLU A 43 3.42 -9.60 -10.73
CA GLU A 43 4.17 -10.11 -9.58
C GLU A 43 5.01 -9.00 -8.89
N ASP A 44 5.30 -7.90 -9.59
CA ASP A 44 6.15 -6.82 -9.10
C ASP A 44 5.40 -5.79 -8.27
N TYR A 45 4.12 -5.54 -8.55
CA TYR A 45 3.36 -4.52 -7.83
C TYR A 45 1.84 -4.71 -7.87
N LEU A 46 1.21 -4.11 -6.87
CA LEU A 46 -0.23 -3.95 -6.77
C LEU A 46 -0.59 -2.52 -6.40
N VAL A 47 -1.85 -2.16 -6.60
CA VAL A 47 -2.39 -0.84 -6.25
C VAL A 47 -3.64 -1.00 -5.40
N ARG A 48 -3.70 -0.27 -4.28
CA ARG A 48 -4.88 -0.20 -3.42
C ARG A 48 -5.50 1.18 -3.47
N SER A 49 -6.82 1.23 -3.49
CA SER A 49 -7.58 2.46 -3.25
C SER A 49 -8.23 2.38 -1.88
N PHE A 50 -7.99 3.41 -1.07
CA PHE A 50 -8.56 3.55 0.25
C PHE A 50 -9.51 4.74 0.31
N TYR A 51 -10.58 4.59 1.07
CA TYR A 51 -11.40 5.70 1.51
C TYR A 51 -11.10 5.98 2.99
N LEU A 52 -10.58 7.17 3.28
CA LEU A 52 -10.32 7.64 4.64
C LEU A 52 -11.45 8.55 5.10
N LYS A 53 -11.94 8.31 6.32
CA LYS A 53 -12.85 9.20 7.04
C LYS A 53 -12.21 9.63 8.36
N ASN A 54 -12.09 10.93 8.58
CA ASN A 54 -11.75 11.48 9.88
C ASN A 54 -13.02 11.46 10.76
N LEU A 55 -13.02 10.66 11.82
CA LEU A 55 -14.18 10.49 12.70
C LEU A 55 -14.45 11.72 13.59
N LYS A 56 -13.46 12.62 13.75
CA LYS A 56 -13.61 13.87 14.52
C LYS A 56 -14.21 15.00 13.68
N THR A 57 -13.75 15.15 12.44
CA THR A 57 -14.15 16.27 11.55
C THR A 57 -15.19 15.87 10.51
N ASN A 58 -15.44 14.57 10.33
CA ASN A 58 -16.21 13.98 9.23
C ASN A 58 -15.67 14.26 7.82
N GLU A 59 -14.47 14.84 7.69
CA GLU A 59 -13.80 15.01 6.41
C GLU A 59 -13.36 13.67 5.83
N THR A 60 -13.40 13.58 4.51
CA THR A 60 -13.10 12.34 3.79
C THR A 60 -12.11 12.58 2.66
N ARG A 61 -11.27 11.57 2.37
CA ARG A 61 -10.29 11.61 1.29
C ARG A 61 -10.09 10.23 0.71
N THR A 62 -9.86 10.17 -0.60
CA THR A 62 -9.38 8.95 -1.26
C THR A 62 -7.86 8.92 -1.24
N VAL A 63 -7.28 7.78 -0.89
CA VAL A 63 -5.82 7.56 -0.89
C VAL A 63 -5.51 6.35 -1.76
N THR A 64 -4.70 6.56 -2.79
CA THR A 64 -4.12 5.47 -3.57
C THR A 64 -2.77 5.08 -2.98
N GLN A 65 -2.57 3.81 -2.68
CA GLN A 65 -1.29 3.21 -2.34
C GLN A 65 -0.81 2.37 -3.51
N PHE A 66 0.41 2.65 -3.96
CA PHE A 66 1.12 1.78 -4.87
C PHE A 66 2.14 0.97 -4.06
N HIS A 67 2.13 -0.35 -4.20
CA HIS A 67 2.98 -1.25 -3.42
C HIS A 67 3.83 -2.09 -4.36
N PHE A 68 5.12 -1.78 -4.41
CA PHE A 68 6.13 -2.52 -5.16
C PHE A 68 6.67 -3.66 -4.27
N LEU A 69 6.47 -4.90 -4.70
CA LEU A 69 6.65 -6.12 -3.92
C LEU A 69 8.03 -6.76 -4.11
N THR A 70 8.71 -6.47 -5.22
CA THR A 70 9.93 -7.17 -5.65
C THR A 70 11.18 -6.32 -5.53
N TRP A 71 11.14 -5.21 -4.77
CA TRP A 71 12.34 -4.42 -4.53
C TRP A 71 13.31 -5.24 -3.66
N PRO A 72 14.55 -5.52 -4.12
CA PRO A 72 15.46 -6.37 -3.37
C PRO A 72 16.01 -5.64 -2.14
N LYS A 73 16.12 -6.37 -1.01
CA LYS A 73 16.70 -5.85 0.23
C LYS A 73 18.13 -5.33 0.06
N ASN A 74 18.91 -6.03 -0.76
CA ASN A 74 20.26 -5.65 -1.13
C ASN A 74 20.31 -5.35 -2.63
N GLY A 75 20.65 -4.11 -3.00
CA GLY A 75 20.80 -3.69 -4.39
C GLY A 75 19.55 -3.04 -4.98
N VAL A 76 19.35 -3.23 -6.28
CA VAL A 76 18.26 -2.63 -7.06
C VAL A 76 17.63 -3.69 -7.99
N PRO A 77 16.37 -3.51 -8.41
CA PRO A 77 15.75 -4.41 -9.37
C PRO A 77 16.59 -4.53 -10.66
N PRO A 78 16.68 -5.72 -11.28
CA PRO A 78 17.50 -5.95 -12.47
C PRO A 78 16.98 -5.19 -13.72
N SER A 79 15.73 -4.73 -13.69
CA SER A 79 15.12 -3.92 -14.73
C SER A 79 14.33 -2.77 -14.12
N ALA A 80 14.48 -1.56 -14.68
CA ALA A 80 13.68 -0.41 -14.31
C ALA A 80 12.24 -0.46 -14.86
N LYS A 81 11.93 -1.41 -15.77
CA LYS A 81 10.64 -1.47 -16.47
C LYS A 81 9.45 -1.49 -15.49
N ALA A 82 9.48 -2.39 -14.50
CA ALA A 82 8.40 -2.51 -13.53
C ALA A 82 8.20 -1.21 -12.71
N LEU A 83 9.29 -0.54 -12.35
CA LEU A 83 9.25 0.74 -11.64
C LEU A 83 8.73 1.88 -12.53
N LEU A 84 9.02 1.87 -13.83
CA LEU A 84 8.52 2.86 -14.78
C LEU A 84 7.05 2.63 -15.15
N ASP A 85 6.60 1.38 -15.15
CA ASP A 85 5.20 0.99 -15.38
C ASP A 85 4.30 1.24 -14.16
N PHE A 86 4.89 1.56 -13.01
CA PHE A 86 4.22 1.85 -11.74
C PHE A 86 3.52 3.22 -11.77
N ARG A 87 2.27 3.25 -12.23
CA ARG A 87 1.47 4.48 -12.44
C ARG A 87 0.00 4.32 -12.10
#